data_AF-A0A0G1L5C4-F1
#
_entry.id   AF-A0A0G1L5C4-F1
#
_cell.length_a   1.000
_cell.length_b   1.000
_cell.length_c   1.000
_cell.angle_alpha   90.00
_cell.angle_beta   90.00
_cell.angle_gamma   90.00
#
_symmetry.space_group_name_H-M   'P 1'
#
loop_
_entity.id
_entity.type
_entity.pdbx_description
1 polymer ?
#
loop_
_entity_poly.entity_id
_entity_poly.type
_entity_poly.pdbx_seq_one_letter_code
_entity_poly.pdbx_strand_id
1 'polypeptide(L)' 'MEERTISKELIEEALRNPTKVWYDEDGRILIKKLYKKKDKERLLLIIGEKANGKLKIITIIETSKIKKYL' A
#
# COMPACT_ATOMS: atom_id res chain seq x y z
N MET A 1 7.21 -19.34 1.13
CA MET A 1 7.63 -18.01 0.61
C MET A 1 7.84 -17.15 1.85
N GLU A 2 9.09 -16.80 2.17
CA GLU A 2 9.44 -15.95 3.32
C GLU A 2 9.02 -14.50 3.01
N GLU A 3 7.71 -14.29 3.01
CA GLU A 3 7.11 -13.02 2.63
C GLU A 3 7.27 -12.04 3.79
N ARG A 4 8.06 -10.99 3.52
CA ARG A 4 8.17 -9.69 4.21
C ARG A 4 7.18 -9.52 5.37
N THR A 5 7.72 -9.17 6.55
CA THR A 5 7.08 -8.92 7.85
C THR A 5 5.97 -7.83 7.88
N ILE A 6 5.03 -7.88 6.95
CA ILE A 6 3.91 -6.98 6.79
C ILE A 6 2.68 -7.77 7.23
N SER A 7 2.03 -7.33 8.31
CA SER A 7 0.85 -8.03 8.82
C SER A 7 -0.31 -7.87 7.84
N LYS A 8 -1.12 -8.93 7.72
CA LYS A 8 -2.36 -8.90 6.95
C LYS A 8 -3.29 -7.77 7.43
N GLU A 9 -3.35 -7.56 8.74
CA GLU A 9 -4.13 -6.48 9.36
C GLU A 9 -3.71 -5.09 8.83
N LEU A 10 -2.41 -4.84 8.67
CA LEU A 10 -1.92 -3.57 8.14
C LEU A 10 -2.33 -3.38 6.66
N ILE A 11 -2.34 -4.47 5.89
CA ILE A 11 -2.81 -4.45 4.50
C ILE A 11 -4.31 -4.15 4.47
N GLU A 12 -5.11 -4.83 5.29
CA GLU A 12 -6.56 -4.58 5.39
C GLU A 12 -6.87 -3.15 5.85
N GLU A 13 -6.11 -2.63 6.82
CA GLU A 13 -6.23 -1.24 7.26
C GLU A 13 -5.88 -0.26 6.13
N ALA A 14 -4.80 -0.52 5.37
CA ALA A 14 -4.42 0.31 4.24
C ALA A 14 -5.45 0.29 3.11
N LEU A 15 -6.16 -0.82 2.89
CA LEU A 15 -7.24 -0.93 1.92
C LEU A 15 -8.52 -0.20 2.37
N ARG A 16 -8.84 -0.25 3.67
CA ARG A 16 -10.05 0.39 4.23
C ARG A 16 -9.87 1.88 4.49
N ASN A 17 -8.71 2.27 5.01
CA ASN A 17 -8.38 3.64 5.40
C ASN A 17 -7.02 4.06 4.81
N PRO A 18 -6.94 4.21 3.48
CA PRO A 18 -5.72 4.64 2.81
C PRO A 18 -5.39 6.10 3.13
N THR A 19 -4.10 6.43 3.22
CA THR A 19 -3.67 7.83 3.32
C THR A 19 -3.86 8.56 1.99
N LYS A 20 -3.58 7.87 0.88
CA LYS A 20 -3.78 8.40 -0.47
C LYS A 20 -4.01 7.26 -1.44
N VAL A 21 -4.89 7.47 -2.41
CA VAL A 21 -5.14 6.52 -3.49
C VAL A 21 -4.94 7.23 -4.82
N TRP A 22 -4.28 6.56 -5.74
CA TRP A 22 -4.07 7.00 -7.11
C TRP A 22 -4.62 5.94 -8.04
N TYR A 23 -5.22 6.39 -9.13
CA TYR A 23 -5.71 5.55 -10.20
C TYR A 23 -5.01 6.00 -11.48
N ASP A 24 -4.60 5.03 -12.29
CA ASP A 24 -4.07 5.27 -13.62
C ASP A 24 -5.13 4.96 -14.69
N GLU A 25 -4.93 5.43 -15.92
CA GLU A 25 -5.89 5.25 -17.02
C GLU A 25 -6.07 3.77 -17.39
N ASP A 26 -5.03 2.96 -17.18
CA ASP A 26 -5.05 1.50 -17.39
C ASP A 26 -5.81 0.71 -16.29
N GLY A 27 -6.48 1.39 -15.35
CA GLY A 27 -7.19 0.73 -14.24
C GLY A 27 -6.27 0.19 -13.14
N ARG A 28 -5.00 0.59 -13.17
CA ARG A 28 -4.04 0.38 -12.07
C ARG A 28 -4.40 1.28 -10.90
N ILE A 29 -4.21 0.75 -9.70
CA ILE A 29 -4.42 1.47 -8.45
C ILE A 29 -3.13 1.42 -7.62
N LEU A 30 -2.75 2.57 -7.10
CA LEU A 30 -1.68 2.70 -6.12
C LEU A 30 -2.27 3.25 -4.83
N ILE A 31 -2.29 2.41 -3.80
CA ILE A 31 -2.74 2.76 -2.47
C ILE A 31 -1.50 3.04 -1.61
N LYS A 32 -1.49 4.19 -0.96
CA LYS A 32 -0.43 4.63 -0.05
C LYS A 32 -0.99 4.69 1.36
N LYS A 33 -0.26 4.12 2.32
CA LYS A 33 -0.58 4.21 3.75
C LYS A 33 0.64 4.63 4.54
N LEU A 34 0.54 5.78 5.20
CA LEU A 34 1.49 6.19 6.22
C LEU A 34 1.08 5.60 7.58
N TYR A 35 2.04 5.02 8.28
CA TYR A 35 1.84 4.47 9.62
C TYR A 35 3.13 4.59 10.43
N LYS A 36 3.03 4.47 11.75
CA LYS A 36 4.20 4.48 12.65
C LYS A 36 4.49 3.07 13.15
N LYS A 37 5.77 2.67 13.10
CA LYS A 37 6.25 1.39 13.66
C LYS A 37 7.52 1.66 14.45
N LYS A 38 7.47 1.42 15.77
CA LYS A 38 8.60 1.68 16.71
C LYS A 38 9.15 3.11 16.56
N ASP A 39 8.26 4.09 16.70
CA ASP A 39 8.53 5.54 16.57
C ASP A 39 9.04 6.05 15.21
N LYS A 40 9.13 5.17 14.20
CA LYS A 40 9.52 5.56 12.84
C LYS A 40 8.31 5.59 11.92
N GLU A 41 8.18 6.68 11.16
CA GLU A 41 7.20 6.77 10.08
C GLU A 41 7.60 5.84 8.93
N ARG A 42 6.65 5.01 8.50
CA ARG A 42 6.77 4.10 7.38
C ARG A 42 5.66 4.38 6.37
N LEU A 43 5.95 4.00 5.14
CA LEU A 43 5.06 4.10 4.01
C LEU A 43 4.86 2.70 3.44
N LEU A 44 3.61 2.26 3.42
CA LEU A 44 3.19 1.07 2.71
C LEU A 44 2.60 1.50 1.35
N LEU A 45 3.07 0.84 0.30
CA LEU A 45 2.60 1.01 -1.07
C LEU A 45 1.98 -0.31 -1.50
N ILE A 46 0.71 -0.27 -1.90
CA ILE A 46 -0.01 -1.42 -2.43
C ILE A 46 -0.38 -1.07 -3.87
N ILE A 47 0.14 -1.85 -4.81
CA ILE A 47 -0.13 -1.72 -6.24
C ILE A 47 -1.05 -2.85 -6.64
N GLY A 48 -2.11 -2.53 -7.34
CA GLY A 48 -3.03 -3.51 -7.89
C GLY A 48 -3.70 -3.05 -9.18
N GLU A 49 -4.54 -3.92 -9.72
CA GLU A 49 -5.41 -3.62 -10.87
C GLU A 49 -6.85 -4.00 -10.53
N LYS A 50 -7.79 -3.17 -10.98
CA LYS A 50 -9.21 -3.53 -10.94
C LYS A 50 -9.53 -4.39 -12.16
N ALA A 51 -9.91 -5.65 -11.93
CA ALA A 51 -10.37 -6.55 -12.97
C ALA A 51 -11.66 -7.26 -12.49
N ASN A 52 -12.70 -7.27 -13.32
CA ASN A 52 -13.96 -7.96 -13.05
C ASN A 52 -14.59 -7.58 -11.69
N GLY A 53 -14.55 -6.30 -11.31
CA GLY A 53 -15.07 -5.81 -10.04
C GLY A 53 -14.26 -6.21 -8.80
N LYS A 54 -13.11 -6.86 -8.96
CA LYS A 54 -12.19 -7.24 -7.88
C LYS A 54 -10.88 -6.47 -7.99
N LEU A 55 -10.28 -6.15 -6.84
CA LEU A 55 -8.95 -5.60 -6.76
C LEU A 55 -7.93 -6.74 -6.67
N LYS A 56 -7.14 -6.93 -7.72
CA LYS A 56 -6.00 -7.86 -7.71
C LYS A 56 -4.77 -7.11 -7.24
N ILE A 57 -4.22 -7.48 -6.08
CA ILE A 57 -2.96 -6.92 -5.59
C ILE A 57 -1.81 -7.56 -6.36
N ILE A 58 -0.97 -6.73 -6.97
CA ILE A 58 0.20 -7.15 -7.76
C ILE A 58 1.46 -7.10 -6.90
N THR A 59 1.59 -6.06 -6.08
CA THR A 59 2.83 -5.83 -5.30
C THR A 59 2.54 -5.02 -4.05
N ILE A 60 3.26 -5.36 -2.98
CA ILE A 60 3.26 -4.62 -1.72
C ILE A 60 4.71 -4.27 -1.36
N ILE A 61 4.96 -2.99 -1.10
CA ILE A 61 6.27 -2.47 -0.74
C ILE A 61 6.13 -1.70 0.57
N GLU A 62 6.93 -2.08 1.56
CA GLU A 62 7.11 -1.31 2.79
C GLU A 62 8.45 -0.56 2.69
N THR A 63 8.42 0.75 2.92
CA THR A 63 9.62 1.60 2.97
C THR A 63 9.55 2.56 4.15
N SER A 64 10.69 3.02 4.64
CA SER A 64 10.74 4.19 5.52
C SER A 64 10.18 5.42 4.79
N LYS A 65 9.60 6.36 5.54
CA LYS A 65 9.16 7.64 4.99
C LYS A 65 10.38 8.43 4.49
N ILE A 66 10.57 8.47 3.17
CA ILE A 66 11.57 9.33 2.52
C ILE A 66 10.87 10.64 2.18
N LYS A 67 11.38 11.78 2.68
CA LYS A 67 10.82 13.13 2.46
C LYS A 67 10.60 13.50 0.98
N LYS A 68 11.26 12.80 0.05
CA LYS A 68 11.23 13.05 -1.40
C LYS A 68 9.89 12.71 -2.08
N TYR A 69 9.03 11.90 -1.44
CA TYR A 69 7.75 11.43 -2.04
C TYR A 69 6.50 12.01 -1.36
N LEU A 70 6.66 13.11 -0.62
CA LEU A 70 5.56 13.95 -0.10
C LEU A 70 4.95 14.78 -1.22
#